data_AF-A0A7W1YR34-F1
#
_entry.id   AF-A0A7W1YR34-F1
#
_cell.length_a   1.000
_cell.length_b   1.000
_cell.length_c   1.000
_cell.angle_alpha   90.00
_cell.angle_beta   90.00
_cell.angle_gamma   90.00
#
_symmetry.space_group_name_H-M   'P 1'
#
loop_
_entity.id
_entity.type
_entity.pdbx_description
1 polymer ?
#
loop_
_entity_poly.entity_id
_entity_poly.type
_entity_poly.pdbx_seq_one_letter_code
_entity_poly.pdbx_strand_id
1 'polypeptide(L)'
;MLANIGGAIWGVNQMSLRQSITPVGLFARATAARRFVMISLQIIGAALGGFLGGIIGLRGTLVVGAVGLILGLLLVFFSPVRRIRDIAQAARSV
;
A
#
# COMPACT_ATOMS: atom_id res chain seq x y z
N MET A 1 9.77 14.14 8.36
CA MET A 1 8.79 14.99 7.63
C MET A 1 8.51 14.48 6.22
N LEU A 2 9.52 14.22 5.38
CA LEU A 2 9.34 13.74 4.00
C LEU A 2 8.44 12.50 3.87
N ALA A 3 8.64 11.48 4.71
CA ALA A 3 7.81 10.27 4.71
C ALA A 3 6.33 10.54 5.04
N ASN A 4 6.05 11.49 5.94
CA ASN A 4 4.69 11.85 6.34
C ASN A 4 3.96 12.62 5.24
N ILE A 5 4.63 13.57 4.60
CA ILE A 5 4.06 14.35 3.49
C ILE A 5 3.80 13.44 2.29
N GLY A 6 4.77 12.61 1.91
CA GLY A 6 4.60 11.63 0.83
C GLY A 6 3.47 10.64 1.12
N GLY A 7 3.36 10.16 2.36
CA GLY A 7 2.27 9.30 2.81
C GLY A 7 0.90 9.96 2.72
N ALA A 8 0.79 11.24 3.10
CA ALA A 8 -0.46 12.00 2.99
C ALA A 8 -0.88 12.20 1.53
N ILE A 9 0.03 12.62 0.66
CA ILE A 9 -0.22 12.80 -0.78
C ILE A 9 -0.69 11.47 -1.39
N TRP A 10 0.01 10.37 -1.11
CA TRP A 10 -0.37 9.05 -1.58
C TRP A 10 -1.75 8.62 -1.05
N GLY A 11 -1.99 8.80 0.25
CA GLY A 11 -3.22 8.38 0.92
C GLY A 11 -4.47 9.06 0.34
N VAL A 12 -4.41 10.37 0.12
CA VAL A 12 -5.52 11.13 -0.48
C VAL A 12 -5.77 10.66 -1.90
N ASN A 13 -4.75 10.58 -2.76
CA ASN A 13 -4.90 10.12 -4.14
C ASN A 13 -5.46 8.68 -4.22
N GLN A 14 -4.97 7.78 -3.37
CA GLN A 14 -5.46 6.40 -3.30
C GLN A 14 -6.91 6.29 -2.81
N MET A 15 -7.33 7.19 -1.92
CA MET A 15 -8.72 7.27 -1.47
C MET A 15 -9.62 7.78 -2.59
N SER A 16 -9.24 8.89 -3.24
CA SER A 16 -10.00 9.51 -4.32
C SER A 16 -10.18 8.57 -5.52
N LEU A 17 -9.13 7.86 -5.94
CA LEU A 17 -9.22 6.85 -6.99
C LEU A 17 -10.19 5.72 -6.64
N ARG A 18 -10.23 5.28 -5.39
CA ARG A 18 -11.17 4.24 -4.97
C ARG A 18 -12.60 4.74 -4.92
N GLN A 19 -12.82 5.97 -4.47
CA GLN A 19 -14.14 6.60 -4.45
C GLN A 19 -14.72 6.75 -5.86
N SER A 20 -13.89 7.04 -6.87
CA SER A 20 -14.37 7.23 -8.24
C SER A 20 -14.77 5.92 -8.94
N ILE A 21 -14.14 4.79 -8.59
CA ILE A 21 -14.39 3.49 -9.22
C ILE A 21 -15.39 2.62 -8.44
N THR A 22 -15.65 2.92 -7.16
CA THR A 22 -16.48 2.07 -6.29
C THR A 22 -17.88 2.67 -6.12
N PRO A 23 -18.95 1.94 -6.48
CA PRO A 23 -20.32 2.38 -6.22
C PRO A 23 -20.59 2.60 -4.72
N VAL A 24 -21.41 3.60 -4.38
CA VAL A 24 -21.65 4.05 -2.99
C VAL A 24 -22.06 2.89 -2.06
N GLY A 25 -22.93 1.98 -2.52
CA GLY A 25 -23.38 0.82 -1.73
C GLY A 25 -22.31 -0.24 -1.45
N LEU A 26 -21.23 -0.28 -2.24
CA LEU A 26 -20.14 -1.26 -2.08
C LEU A 26 -18.91 -0.66 -1.38
N PHE A 27 -18.87 0.66 -1.17
CA PHE A 27 -17.71 1.35 -0.64
C PHE A 27 -17.28 0.84 0.75
N ALA A 28 -18.25 0.57 1.63
CA ALA A 28 -17.98 0.03 2.97
C ALA A 28 -17.38 -1.37 2.91
N ARG A 29 -17.92 -2.26 2.06
CA ARG A 29 -17.42 -3.63 1.89
C ARG A 29 -16.03 -3.66 1.27
N ALA A 30 -15.81 -2.88 0.21
CA ALA A 30 -14.51 -2.76 -0.44
C ALA A 30 -13.45 -2.19 0.52
N THR A 31 -13.82 -1.19 1.32
CA THR A 31 -12.92 -0.60 2.32
C THR A 31 -12.61 -1.58 3.45
N ALA A 32 -13.59 -2.35 3.93
CA ALA A 32 -13.40 -3.38 4.94
C ALA A 32 -12.47 -4.49 4.45
N ALA A 33 -12.72 -5.04 3.25
CA ALA A 33 -11.87 -6.08 2.66
C ALA A 33 -10.41 -5.62 2.49
N ARG A 34 -10.21 -4.41 1.97
CA ARG A 34 -8.87 -3.81 1.86
C ARG A 34 -8.21 -3.66 3.23
N ARG A 35 -8.92 -3.09 4.22
CA ARG A 35 -8.37 -2.87 5.57
C ARG A 35 -8.00 -4.19 6.23
N PHE A 36 -8.83 -5.20 6.10
CA PHE A 36 -8.56 -6.54 6.62
C PHE A 36 -7.21 -7.05 6.08
N VAL A 37 -7.04 -7.08 4.76
CA VAL A 37 -5.78 -7.50 4.12
C VAL A 37 -4.59 -6.67 4.61
N MET A 38 -4.75 -5.33 4.65
CA MET A 38 -3.67 -4.45 5.10
C MET A 38 -3.25 -4.68 6.55
N ILE A 39 -4.20 -4.90 7.45
CA ILE A 39 -3.91 -5.15 8.87
C ILE A 39 -3.30 -6.54 9.04
N SER A 40 -3.84 -7.57 8.37
CA SER A 40 -3.29 -8.92 8.43
C SER A 40 -1.83 -8.96 7.95
N LEU A 41 -1.51 -8.29 6.85
CA LEU A 41 -0.12 -8.21 6.38
C LEU A 41 0.80 -7.47 7.35
N GLN A 42 0.31 -6.45 8.05
CA GLN A 42 1.10 -5.76 9.08
C GLN A 42 1.42 -6.67 10.26
N ILE A 43 0.45 -7.47 10.73
CA ILE A 43 0.66 -8.44 11.80
C ILE A 43 1.68 -9.49 11.38
N ILE A 44 1.54 -10.03 10.16
CA ILE A 44 2.50 -11.00 9.61
C ILE A 44 3.89 -10.37 9.50
N GLY A 45 3.99 -9.14 8.99
CA GLY A 45 5.24 -8.41 8.88
C GLY A 45 5.90 -8.14 10.25
N ALA A 46 5.10 -7.82 11.28
CA ALA A 46 5.60 -7.64 12.63
C ALA A 46 6.14 -8.95 13.22
N ALA A 47 5.41 -10.06 13.05
CA ALA A 47 5.87 -11.38 13.49
C ALA A 47 7.16 -11.81 12.78
N LEU A 48 7.22 -11.66 11.45
CA LEU A 48 8.42 -11.95 10.66
C LEU A 48 9.59 -11.04 11.04
N GLY A 49 9.35 -9.75 11.26
CA GLY A 49 10.37 -8.81 11.71
C GLY A 49 10.94 -9.18 13.07
N GLY A 50 10.10 -9.57 14.02
CA GLY A 50 10.53 -10.07 15.34
C GLY A 50 11.35 -11.35 15.22
N PHE A 51 10.87 -12.32 14.44
CA PHE A 51 11.57 -13.58 14.20
C PHE A 51 12.94 -13.38 13.54
N LEU A 52 13.01 -12.60 12.45
CA LEU A 52 14.27 -12.28 11.78
C LEU A 52 15.20 -11.49 12.70
N GLY A 53 14.67 -10.54 13.49
CA GLY A 53 15.44 -9.79 14.48
C GLY A 53 16.14 -10.69 15.50
N GLY A 54 15.52 -11.82 15.87
CA GLY A 54 16.11 -12.81 16.77
C GLY A 54 17.20 -13.67 16.14
N ILE A 55 17.16 -13.90 14.82
CA ILE A 55 18.10 -14.80 14.12
C ILE A 55 19.29 -14.04 13.51
N ILE A 56 19.01 -12.99 12.75
CA ILE A 56 20.03 -12.24 11.98
C ILE A 56 20.36 -10.87 12.60
N GLY A 57 19.78 -10.59 13.77
CA GLY A 57 19.97 -9.34 14.50
C GLY A 57 19.24 -8.15 13.88
N LEU A 58 19.19 -7.04 14.63
CA LEU A 58 18.43 -5.84 14.24
C LEU A 58 18.88 -5.25 12.90
N ARG A 59 20.20 -5.14 12.67
CA ARG A 59 20.74 -4.52 11.45
C ARG A 59 20.37 -5.33 10.20
N GLY A 60 20.50 -6.66 10.25
CA GLY A 60 20.13 -7.54 9.13
C GLY A 60 18.64 -7.42 8.80
N THR A 61 17.78 -7.45 9.82
CA THR A 61 16.33 -7.28 9.65
C THR A 61 15.95 -5.93 9.05
N LEU A 62 16.61 -4.84 9.44
CA LEU A 62 16.38 -3.51 8.86
C LEU A 62 16.75 -3.47 7.38
N VAL A 63 17.85 -4.12 6.98
CA VAL A 63 18.24 -4.21 5.56
C VAL A 63 17.21 -5.01 4.77
N VAL A 64 16.75 -6.15 5.29
CA VAL A 64 15.68 -6.94 4.67
C VAL A 64 14.40 -6.11 4.49
N GLY A 65 14.00 -5.36 5.53
CA GLY A 65 12.86 -4.45 5.46
C GLY A 65 13.05 -3.35 4.40
N ALA A 66 14.23 -2.75 4.31
CA ALA A 66 14.55 -1.73 3.32
C ALA A 66 14.46 -2.28 1.88
N VAL A 67 14.99 -3.49 1.63
CA VAL A 67 14.85 -4.17 0.34
C VAL A 67 13.38 -4.43 0.02
N GLY A 68 12.58 -4.87 0.99
CA GLY A 68 11.14 -5.05 0.84
C GLY A 68 10.41 -3.75 0.44
N LEU A 69 10.77 -2.62 1.04
CA LEU A 69 10.21 -1.31 0.66
C LEU A 69 10.60 -0.90 -0.77
N ILE A 70 11.84 -1.15 -1.19
CA ILE A 70 12.31 -0.87 -2.55
C ILE A 70 11.55 -1.75 -3.57
N LEU A 71 11.37 -3.04 -3.27
CA LEU A 71 10.58 -3.93 -4.13
C LEU A 71 9.12 -3.47 -4.24
N GLY A 72 8.52 -3.02 -3.14
CA GLY A 72 7.18 -2.42 -3.15
C GLY A 72 7.10 -1.19 -4.05
N LEU A 73 8.11 -0.31 -3.99
CA LEU A 73 8.22 0.84 -4.88
C LEU A 73 8.32 0.41 -6.34
N LEU A 74 9.13 -0.61 -6.66
CA LEU A 74 9.28 -1.12 -8.01
C LEU A 74 7.98 -1.74 -8.55
N LEU A 75 7.24 -2.48 -7.73
CA LEU A 75 5.93 -3.02 -8.12
C LEU A 75 4.93 -1.91 -8.47
N VAL A 76 4.87 -0.85 -7.66
CA VAL A 76 4.08 0.35 -8.00
C VAL A 76 4.68 1.08 -9.20
N PHE A 77 6.00 0.99 -9.41
CA PHE A 77 6.69 1.56 -10.56
C PHE A 77 6.26 0.99 -11.89
N PHE A 78 6.11 -0.32 -11.95
CA PHE A 78 5.66 -1.01 -13.15
C PHE A 78 4.14 -1.17 -13.23
N SER A 79 3.40 -0.73 -12.20
CA SER A 79 1.95 -0.82 -12.18
C SER A 79 1.28 0.09 -13.23
N PRO A 80 0.25 -0.40 -13.95
CA PRO A 80 -0.52 0.40 -14.90
C PRO A 80 -1.27 1.57 -14.25
N VAL A 81 -1.42 1.59 -12.92
CA VAL A 81 -2.02 2.70 -12.16
C VAL A 81 -1.33 4.03 -12.47
N ARG A 82 -0.03 4.02 -12.83
CA ARG A 82 0.71 5.23 -13.23
C ARG A 82 0.25 5.86 -14.55
N ARG A 83 -0.43 5.09 -15.39
CA ARG A 83 -0.96 5.58 -16.67
C ARG A 83 -2.28 6.34 -16.50
N ILE A 84 -2.92 6.24 -15.33
CA ILE A 84 -4.13 6.98 -15.00
C ILE A 84 -3.74 8.43 -14.75
N ARG A 85 -4.00 9.29 -15.74
CA ARG A 85 -3.74 10.75 -15.68
C ARG A 85 -4.95 11.55 -15.23
N ASP A 86 -6.14 10.96 -15.36
CA ASP A 86 -7.41 11.58 -14.99
C ASP A 86 -8.28 10.56 -14.25
N ILE A 87 -8.87 10.97 -13.14
CA ILE A 87 -9.82 10.19 -12.34
C ILE A 87 -11.04 9.81 -13.20
N ALA A 88 -11.44 10.66 -14.16
CA ALA A 88 -12.50 10.35 -15.11
C ALA A 88 -12.11 9.22 -16.10
N GLN A 89 -10.82 9.04 -16.42
CA GLN A 89 -10.36 7.87 -17.18
C GLN A 89 -10.45 6.59 -16.36
N ALA A 90 -10.12 6.63 -15.07
CA ALA A 90 -10.24 5.47 -14.19
C ALA A 90 -11.69 4.98 -14.05
N ALA A 91 -12.64 5.92 -13.89
CA ALA A 91 -14.06 5.61 -13.77
C ALA A 91 -14.68 5.02 -15.06
N ARG A 92 -14.07 5.25 -16.23
CA ARG A 92 -14.52 4.72 -17.54
C ARG A 92 -13.92 3.36 -17.93
N SER A 93 -12.91 2.90 -17.18
CA SER A 93 -12.16 1.66 -17.49
C SER A 93 -12.70 0.41 -16.80
N VAL A 94 -13.78 0.55 -16.02
CA VAL A 94 -14.52 -0.50 -15.31
C VAL A 94 -15.94 -0.54 -15.85
#